data_AF-A0A7K0FVN2-F1
#
_entry.id   AF-A0A7K0FVN2-F1
#
_cell.length_a   1.000
_cell.length_b   1.000
_cell.length_c   1.000
_cell.angle_alpha   90.00
_cell.angle_beta   90.00
_cell.angle_gamma   90.00
#
_symmetry.space_group_name_H-M   'P 1'
#
loop_
_entity.id
_entity.type
_entity.pdbx_description
1 polymer ?
#
loop_
_entity_poly.entity_id
_entity_poly.type
_entity_poly.pdbx_seq_one_letter_code
_entity_poly.pdbx_strand_id
1 'polypeptide(L)'
;MSQAGFKSAEGKTVEKTTLKDNLEKLARVGGFDLLETTVDGLQNLNPERKARKQIFLTGDEKKKEREELKKKIQLWIDVLESSSSVADMVEKSTEKLNAAEENLNKNIGTALESSRELEQAYRSVHLFYKNTESDKLKNVVLLNASMDQIKDLDNPRFIDYVDDELKQNYDRLDLRKNYSLMVVPGYMGSNKVLERWGKIAHSNKAMLVTDFADLDQPDDVLDLFTAANFTGADAFRSNVIMTCNWLVGRGKVAEVGEEDDLTVPGSAALAGKMYYTLMSQVTAGKKHGAINEVDGVKFDLKKSEISHLERVGLVPMVNEYGKVMAFSAKTLFNGDNIGLQTYSVVRVFDYITKVLFDFLNRRAFENWTSKTEQDLRGQIVKFLDGIQGADRLIERFKIMRFERDEQQKDRIHLDIHITPYFPAKSFVVKLDGHKGEDESTTWASEYNQQ
;
A
#
# COMPACT_ATOMS: atom_id res chain seq x y z
N MET A 1 71.33 36.54 -22.13
CA MET A 1 70.20 36.41 -21.19
C MET A 1 69.89 34.91 -21.08
N SER A 2 70.54 34.19 -20.17
CA SER A 2 70.16 33.96 -18.76
C SER A 2 68.86 33.16 -18.59
N GLN A 3 69.05 31.85 -18.35
CA GLN A 3 68.33 30.92 -17.46
C GLN A 3 66.84 31.13 -17.14
N ALA A 4 66.05 30.06 -17.33
CA ALA A 4 65.34 29.41 -16.22
C ALA A 4 65.05 27.94 -16.60
N GLY A 5 65.69 27.01 -15.89
CA GLY A 5 65.47 25.58 -16.06
C GLY A 5 64.23 25.11 -15.33
N PHE A 6 63.48 24.20 -15.96
CA PHE A 6 62.49 23.37 -15.29
C PHE A 6 63.06 21.95 -15.23
N LYS A 7 63.53 21.53 -14.05
CA LYS A 7 63.87 20.13 -13.78
C LYS A 7 62.56 19.37 -13.60
N SER A 8 62.17 18.59 -14.60
CA SER A 8 61.16 17.54 -14.42
C SER A 8 61.77 16.42 -13.56
N ALA A 9 61.12 16.12 -12.44
CA ALA A 9 61.50 15.08 -11.50
C ALA A 9 61.78 13.75 -12.20
N GLU A 10 62.88 13.11 -11.83
CA GLU A 10 63.27 11.76 -12.24
C GLU A 10 62.15 10.77 -11.86
N GLY A 11 61.32 10.42 -12.84
CA GLY A 11 60.49 9.24 -12.74
C GLY A 11 61.41 8.02 -12.70
N LYS A 12 61.39 7.26 -11.59
CA LYS A 12 62.07 5.97 -11.47
C LYS A 12 61.71 5.12 -12.69
N THR A 13 62.67 4.95 -13.60
CA THR A 13 62.60 4.01 -14.72
C THR A 13 62.62 2.60 -14.16
N VAL A 14 61.46 1.95 -14.14
CA VAL A 14 61.36 0.50 -13.91
C VAL A 14 62.01 -0.20 -15.10
N GLU A 15 63.12 -0.90 -14.88
CA GLU A 15 63.78 -1.73 -15.90
C GLU A 15 62.77 -2.72 -16.51
N LYS A 16 62.70 -2.78 -17.85
CA LYS A 16 61.94 -3.82 -18.56
C LYS A 16 62.69 -5.16 -18.44
N THR A 17 62.44 -5.91 -17.38
CA THR A 17 62.83 -7.33 -17.29
C THR A 17 62.12 -8.15 -18.37
N THR A 18 62.82 -9.09 -19.01
CA THR A 18 62.19 -9.92 -20.04
C THR A 18 61.26 -10.96 -19.39
N LEU A 19 60.22 -11.40 -20.12
CA LEU A 19 59.28 -12.43 -19.64
C LEU A 19 60.01 -13.69 -19.17
N LYS A 20 61.13 -14.01 -19.82
CA LYS A 20 61.99 -15.15 -19.51
C LYS A 20 62.68 -14.98 -18.15
N ASP A 21 63.23 -13.81 -17.88
CA ASP A 21 63.89 -13.50 -16.60
C ASP A 21 62.91 -13.54 -15.43
N ASN A 22 61.66 -13.09 -15.63
CA ASN A 22 60.62 -13.12 -14.60
C ASN A 22 60.11 -14.55 -14.35
N LEU A 23 60.01 -15.39 -15.39
CA LEU A 23 59.66 -16.81 -15.24
C LEU A 23 60.76 -17.60 -14.52
N GLU A 24 62.04 -17.30 -14.78
CA GLU A 24 63.17 -17.91 -14.06
C GLU A 24 63.21 -17.53 -12.58
N LYS A 25 62.85 -16.29 -12.24
CA LYS A 25 62.70 -15.86 -10.84
C LYS A 25 61.55 -16.61 -10.14
N LEU A 26 60.42 -16.76 -10.81
CA LEU A 26 59.26 -17.52 -10.31
C LEU A 26 59.57 -19.02 -10.15
N ALA A 27 60.39 -19.60 -11.03
CA ALA A 27 60.81 -21.00 -10.94
C ALA A 27 61.51 -21.34 -9.61
N ARG A 28 62.19 -20.38 -8.97
CA ARG A 28 62.87 -20.58 -7.69
C ARG A 28 61.94 -20.73 -6.48
N VAL A 29 60.67 -20.34 -6.61
CA VAL A 29 59.68 -20.31 -5.52
C VAL A 29 58.47 -21.21 -5.78
N GLY A 30 58.46 -21.98 -6.87
CA GLY A 30 57.35 -22.89 -7.23
C GLY A 30 56.83 -22.75 -8.66
N GLY A 31 57.40 -21.83 -9.45
CA GLY A 31 57.08 -21.66 -10.86
C GLY A 31 55.69 -21.08 -11.12
N PHE A 32 55.23 -21.20 -12.36
CA PHE A 32 53.90 -20.73 -12.77
C PHE A 32 52.77 -21.59 -12.16
N ASP A 33 53.04 -22.85 -11.82
CA ASP A 33 52.08 -23.78 -11.20
C ASP A 33 51.60 -23.30 -9.82
N LEU A 34 52.47 -22.63 -9.05
CA LEU A 34 52.08 -21.96 -7.81
C LEU A 34 51.05 -20.84 -8.06
N LEU A 35 51.22 -20.08 -9.15
CA LEU A 35 50.28 -19.03 -9.52
C LEU A 35 48.96 -19.60 -10.06
N GLU A 36 48.99 -20.74 -10.77
CA GLU A 36 47.77 -21.44 -11.20
C GLU A 36 46.90 -21.90 -10.03
N THR A 37 47.55 -22.33 -8.93
CA THR A 37 46.86 -22.83 -7.74
C THR A 37 46.40 -21.72 -6.79
N THR A 38 47.09 -20.57 -6.80
CA THR A 38 46.78 -19.43 -5.90
C THR A 38 45.76 -18.46 -6.51
N VAL A 39 45.79 -18.25 -7.83
CA VAL A 39 44.90 -17.29 -8.49
C VAL A 39 44.00 -18.00 -9.50
N ASP A 40 42.73 -18.10 -9.16
CA ASP A 40 41.73 -18.73 -10.01
C ASP A 40 41.61 -18.02 -11.38
N GLY A 41 41.59 -18.84 -12.44
CA GLY A 41 41.59 -18.39 -13.85
C GLY A 41 42.98 -18.15 -14.45
N LEU A 42 44.05 -18.09 -13.64
CA LEU A 42 45.41 -17.77 -14.12
C LEU A 42 46.05 -18.91 -14.93
N GLN A 43 45.52 -20.13 -14.78
CA GLN A 43 45.80 -21.30 -15.64
C GLN A 43 45.58 -21.05 -17.14
N ASN A 44 44.69 -20.11 -17.50
CA ASN A 44 44.44 -19.75 -18.88
C ASN A 44 45.57 -18.88 -19.49
N LEU A 45 46.48 -18.35 -18.66
CA LEU A 45 47.61 -17.52 -19.08
C LEU A 45 48.95 -18.27 -19.06
N ASN A 46 48.95 -19.57 -18.77
CA ASN A 46 50.16 -20.38 -18.68
C ASN A 46 50.97 -20.35 -19.99
N PRO A 47 52.26 -19.94 -19.96
CA PRO A 47 53.14 -19.91 -21.12
C PRO A 47 53.35 -21.27 -21.80
N GLU A 48 53.25 -22.38 -21.07
CA GLU A 48 53.43 -23.74 -21.58
C GLU A 48 52.21 -24.20 -22.38
N ARG A 49 51.00 -23.74 -22.02
CA ARG A 49 49.73 -24.09 -22.67
C ARG A 49 49.37 -23.09 -23.79
N LYS A 50 50.21 -23.01 -24.82
CA LYS A 50 50.12 -22.00 -25.91
C LYS A 50 48.75 -21.90 -26.60
N ALA A 51 48.10 -23.03 -26.90
CA ALA A 51 46.81 -23.05 -27.57
C ALA A 51 45.69 -22.47 -26.68
N ARG A 52 45.64 -22.89 -25.41
CA ARG A 52 44.66 -22.41 -24.42
C ARG A 52 44.83 -20.91 -24.13
N LYS A 53 46.09 -20.46 -24.03
CA LYS A 53 46.42 -19.03 -23.88
C LYS A 53 45.98 -18.19 -25.07
N GLN A 54 46.22 -18.66 -26.30
CA GLN A 54 45.78 -17.92 -27.49
C GLN A 54 44.25 -17.85 -27.56
N ILE A 55 43.55 -18.97 -27.37
CA ILE A 55 42.07 -18.99 -27.34
C ILE A 55 41.52 -18.05 -26.27
N PHE A 56 42.12 -18.05 -25.06
CA PHE A 56 41.70 -17.17 -23.98
C PHE A 56 41.99 -15.69 -24.25
N LEU A 57 43.06 -15.35 -24.98
CA LEU A 57 43.41 -13.96 -25.29
C LEU A 57 42.63 -13.40 -26.49
N THR A 58 42.29 -14.24 -27.47
CA THR A 58 41.67 -13.79 -28.73
C THR A 58 40.17 -14.05 -28.81
N GLY A 59 39.61 -14.97 -28.02
CA GLY A 59 38.19 -15.31 -28.09
C GLY A 59 37.27 -14.24 -27.49
N ASP A 60 36.26 -13.79 -28.22
CA ASP A 60 35.34 -12.74 -27.74
C ASP A 60 34.47 -13.19 -26.55
N GLU A 61 34.11 -14.47 -26.49
CA GLU A 61 33.32 -15.07 -25.41
C GLU A 61 34.03 -15.01 -24.04
N LYS A 62 35.36 -14.86 -24.05
CA LYS A 62 36.20 -14.82 -22.84
C LYS A 62 36.53 -13.41 -22.36
N LYS A 63 35.91 -12.38 -22.95
CA LYS A 63 36.20 -10.97 -22.61
C LYS A 63 35.91 -10.63 -21.14
N LYS A 64 34.76 -11.05 -20.61
CA LYS A 64 34.41 -10.84 -19.18
C LYS A 64 35.40 -11.53 -18.25
N GLU A 65 35.70 -12.80 -18.51
CA GLU A 65 36.67 -13.59 -17.74
C GLU A 65 38.08 -12.96 -17.75
N ARG A 66 38.50 -12.36 -18.88
CA ARG A 66 39.77 -11.62 -18.96
C ARG A 66 39.79 -10.37 -18.10
N GLU A 67 38.70 -9.58 -18.12
CA GLU A 67 38.59 -8.37 -17.31
C GLU A 67 38.58 -8.68 -15.82
N GLU A 68 37.87 -9.74 -15.41
CA GLU A 68 37.86 -10.24 -14.04
C GLU A 68 39.23 -10.76 -13.60
N LEU A 69 39.89 -11.58 -14.43
CA LEU A 69 41.23 -12.09 -14.13
C LEU A 69 42.24 -10.94 -14.01
N LYS A 70 42.16 -9.93 -14.87
CA LYS A 70 43.00 -8.73 -14.78
C LYS A 70 42.80 -8.01 -13.45
N LYS A 71 41.56 -7.83 -12.98
CA LYS A 71 41.26 -7.22 -11.68
C LYS A 71 41.80 -8.06 -10.52
N LYS A 72 41.61 -9.39 -10.56
CA LYS A 72 42.15 -10.32 -9.55
C LYS A 72 43.68 -10.23 -9.45
N ILE A 73 44.36 -10.24 -10.59
CA ILE A 73 45.83 -10.11 -10.64
C ILE A 73 46.26 -8.76 -10.07
N GLN A 74 45.57 -7.67 -10.42
CA GLN A 74 45.89 -6.35 -9.87
C GLN A 74 45.72 -6.29 -8.35
N LEU A 75 44.64 -6.87 -7.80
CA LEU A 75 44.43 -6.98 -6.36
C LEU A 75 45.56 -7.74 -5.66
N TRP A 76 46.01 -8.86 -6.22
CA TRP A 76 47.15 -9.61 -5.70
C TRP A 76 48.45 -8.81 -5.74
N ILE A 77 48.72 -8.10 -6.84
CA ILE A 77 49.88 -7.21 -6.96
C ILE A 77 49.83 -6.12 -5.88
N ASP A 78 48.69 -5.43 -5.75
CA ASP A 78 48.53 -4.33 -4.78
C ASP A 78 48.74 -4.81 -3.33
N VAL A 79 48.28 -6.02 -2.99
CA VAL A 79 48.49 -6.60 -1.66
C VAL A 79 49.95 -7.03 -1.46
N LEU A 80 50.58 -7.65 -2.45
CA LEU A 80 51.98 -8.09 -2.36
C LEU A 80 52.97 -6.92 -2.35
N GLU A 81 52.68 -5.81 -3.03
CA GLU A 81 53.52 -4.61 -3.05
C GLU A 81 53.35 -3.77 -1.79
N SER A 82 52.18 -3.80 -1.17
CA SER A 82 51.89 -3.00 0.02
C SER A 82 52.19 -3.70 1.33
N SER A 83 52.47 -5.01 1.36
CA SER A 83 52.66 -5.79 2.59
C SER A 83 54.04 -6.43 2.68
N SER A 84 54.64 -6.42 3.88
CA SER A 84 55.96 -7.01 4.17
C SER A 84 55.90 -8.41 4.78
N SER A 85 54.74 -8.82 5.30
CA SER A 85 54.51 -10.12 5.91
C SER A 85 53.13 -10.67 5.54
N VAL A 86 52.93 -11.99 5.72
CA VAL A 86 51.62 -12.62 5.53
C VAL A 86 50.58 -12.04 6.52
N ALA A 87 50.99 -11.70 7.74
CA ALA A 87 50.11 -11.05 8.70
C ALA A 87 49.66 -9.66 8.21
N ASP A 88 50.59 -8.86 7.67
CA ASP A 88 50.30 -7.54 7.11
C ASP A 88 49.37 -7.64 5.88
N MET A 89 49.50 -8.71 5.08
CA MET A 89 48.60 -8.96 3.95
C MET A 89 47.16 -9.22 4.42
N VAL A 90 47.00 -10.01 5.48
CA VAL A 90 45.68 -10.29 6.07
C VAL A 90 45.09 -9.03 6.67
N GLU A 91 45.86 -8.26 7.43
CA GLU A 91 45.41 -7.02 8.07
C GLU A 91 44.95 -5.99 7.03
N LYS A 92 45.79 -5.68 6.03
CA LYS A 92 45.43 -4.71 4.97
C LYS A 92 44.27 -5.16 4.09
N SER A 93 44.15 -6.47 3.85
CA SER A 93 42.99 -7.01 3.12
C SER A 93 41.72 -6.87 3.93
N THR A 94 41.79 -7.08 5.24
CA THR A 94 40.67 -6.89 6.17
C THR A 94 40.28 -5.42 6.26
N GLU A 95 41.25 -4.50 6.37
CA GLU A 95 40.99 -3.06 6.34
C GLU A 95 40.32 -2.60 5.04
N LYS A 96 40.82 -3.08 3.88
CA LYS A 96 40.21 -2.78 2.58
C LYS A 96 38.80 -3.35 2.46
N LEU A 97 38.57 -4.56 2.98
CA LEU A 97 37.24 -5.17 3.01
C LEU A 97 36.29 -4.31 3.84
N ASN A 98 36.68 -3.97 5.07
CA ASN A 98 35.88 -3.15 5.97
C ASN A 98 35.56 -1.77 5.35
N ALA A 99 36.55 -1.13 4.72
CA ALA A 99 36.34 0.15 4.03
C ALA A 99 35.42 0.04 2.81
N ALA A 100 35.49 -1.07 2.07
CA ALA A 100 34.60 -1.33 0.95
C ALA A 100 33.17 -1.63 1.41
N GLU A 101 33.00 -2.39 2.49
CA GLU A 101 31.71 -2.67 3.13
C GLU A 101 31.07 -1.39 3.68
N GLU A 102 31.84 -0.54 4.37
CA GLU A 102 31.35 0.75 4.87
C GLU A 102 30.88 1.65 3.72
N ASN A 103 31.67 1.74 2.64
CA ASN A 103 31.29 2.51 1.46
C ASN A 103 30.04 1.93 0.77
N LEU A 104 29.96 0.60 0.63
CA LEU A 104 28.80 -0.07 0.06
C LEU A 104 27.54 0.22 0.89
N ASN A 105 27.60 0.04 2.21
CA ASN A 105 26.46 0.27 3.10
C ASN A 105 26.01 1.73 3.07
N LYS A 106 26.96 2.68 3.03
CA LYS A 106 26.65 4.11 2.86
C LYS A 106 25.94 4.41 1.54
N ASN A 107 26.38 3.79 0.43
CA ASN A 107 25.75 3.97 -0.87
C ASN A 107 24.35 3.32 -0.92
N ILE A 108 24.19 2.14 -0.31
CA ILE A 108 22.88 1.48 -0.21
C ILE A 108 21.93 2.32 0.64
N GLY A 109 22.37 2.82 1.80
CA GLY A 109 21.55 3.71 2.64
C GLY A 109 21.12 4.98 1.91
N THR A 110 22.04 5.59 1.14
CA THR A 110 21.71 6.76 0.29
C THR A 110 20.68 6.40 -0.78
N ALA A 111 20.82 5.23 -1.42
CA ALA A 111 19.88 4.77 -2.45
C ALA A 111 18.49 4.50 -1.85
N LEU A 112 18.42 3.80 -0.72
CA LEU A 112 17.18 3.52 0.00
C LEU A 112 16.46 4.82 0.38
N GLU A 113 17.17 5.76 1.00
CA GLU A 113 16.59 7.05 1.38
C GLU A 113 16.09 7.83 0.17
N SER A 114 16.87 7.90 -0.91
CA SER A 114 16.47 8.60 -2.14
C SER A 114 15.27 7.98 -2.86
N SER A 115 15.03 6.68 -2.63
CA SER A 115 13.96 5.92 -3.28
C SER A 115 12.76 5.67 -2.37
N ARG A 116 12.81 6.11 -1.11
CA ARG A 116 11.85 5.79 -0.05
C ARG A 116 10.42 6.16 -0.41
N GLU A 117 10.20 7.39 -0.86
CA GLU A 117 8.86 7.88 -1.25
C GLU A 117 8.30 7.11 -2.45
N LEU A 118 9.16 6.81 -3.43
CA LEU A 118 8.79 6.04 -4.61
C LEU A 118 8.46 4.60 -4.24
N GLU A 119 9.26 3.99 -3.36
CA GLU A 119 9.02 2.65 -2.83
C GLU A 119 7.68 2.58 -2.11
N GLN A 120 7.38 3.54 -1.23
CA GLN A 120 6.11 3.62 -0.51
C GLN A 120 4.92 3.78 -1.47
N ALA A 121 5.02 4.66 -2.46
CA ALA A 121 3.95 4.89 -3.43
C ALA A 121 3.66 3.64 -4.29
N TYR A 122 4.70 3.01 -4.85
CA TYR A 122 4.53 1.81 -5.67
C TYR A 122 4.08 0.60 -4.86
N ARG A 123 4.53 0.46 -3.61
CA ARG A 123 4.00 -0.56 -2.67
C ARG A 123 2.52 -0.32 -2.38
N SER A 124 2.09 0.94 -2.19
CA SER A 124 0.67 1.26 -1.98
C SER A 124 -0.19 0.82 -3.16
N VAL A 125 0.24 1.13 -4.39
CA VAL A 125 -0.45 0.72 -5.62
C VAL A 125 -0.46 -0.81 -5.75
N HIS A 126 0.68 -1.46 -5.49
CA HIS A 126 0.80 -2.93 -5.50
C HIS A 126 -0.18 -3.58 -4.51
N LEU A 127 -0.26 -3.06 -3.28
CA LEU A 127 -1.18 -3.55 -2.26
C LEU A 127 -2.63 -3.39 -2.68
N PHE A 128 -3.02 -2.29 -3.33
CA PHE A 128 -4.37 -2.15 -3.90
C PHE A 128 -4.69 -3.31 -4.86
N TYR A 129 -3.84 -3.54 -5.85
CA TYR A 129 -4.06 -4.59 -6.85
C TYR A 129 -4.09 -5.99 -6.22
N LYS A 130 -3.13 -6.32 -5.34
CA LYS A 130 -3.06 -7.63 -4.68
C LYS A 130 -4.25 -7.92 -3.79
N ASN A 131 -4.81 -6.90 -3.18
CA ASN A 131 -5.96 -7.04 -2.29
C ASN A 131 -7.31 -7.03 -3.03
N THR A 132 -7.33 -6.71 -4.32
CA THR A 132 -8.54 -6.87 -5.15
C THR A 132 -8.86 -8.33 -5.49
N GLU A 133 -7.89 -9.24 -5.35
CA GLU A 133 -8.01 -10.68 -5.65
C GLU A 133 -8.63 -10.96 -7.03
N SER A 134 -8.36 -10.09 -8.01
CA SER A 134 -8.91 -10.16 -9.35
C SER A 134 -7.85 -9.96 -10.42
N ASP A 135 -7.85 -10.82 -11.44
CA ASP A 135 -6.92 -10.72 -12.57
C ASP A 135 -7.22 -9.52 -13.47
N LYS A 136 -8.48 -9.05 -13.49
CA LYS A 136 -8.91 -7.96 -14.36
C LYS A 136 -9.88 -7.02 -13.66
N LEU A 137 -9.40 -5.82 -13.43
CA LEU A 137 -10.18 -4.73 -12.87
C LEU A 137 -10.85 -3.92 -13.98
N LYS A 138 -12.05 -3.42 -13.68
CA LYS A 138 -12.80 -2.51 -14.55
C LYS A 138 -12.92 -1.15 -13.85
N ASN A 139 -12.91 -0.10 -14.66
CA ASN A 139 -13.12 1.28 -14.23
C ASN A 139 -12.13 1.75 -13.15
N VAL A 140 -10.84 1.53 -13.39
CA VAL A 140 -9.74 2.00 -12.54
C VAL A 140 -9.00 3.10 -13.27
N VAL A 141 -8.82 4.23 -12.60
CA VAL A 141 -8.02 5.37 -13.07
C VAL A 141 -6.98 5.68 -11.99
N LEU A 142 -5.71 5.77 -12.41
CA LEU A 142 -4.61 6.14 -11.54
C LEU A 142 -4.18 7.56 -11.89
N LEU A 143 -4.19 8.44 -10.90
CA LEU A 143 -3.72 9.81 -11.01
C LEU A 143 -2.48 9.96 -10.13
N ASN A 144 -1.40 10.46 -10.73
CA ASN A 144 -0.18 10.74 -10.00
C ASN A 144 -0.24 12.17 -9.44
N ALA A 145 -0.07 12.30 -8.13
CA ALA A 145 0.02 13.57 -7.43
C ALA A 145 0.87 13.45 -6.17
N SER A 146 1.61 14.52 -5.84
CA SER A 146 2.26 14.62 -4.53
C SER A 146 1.25 15.00 -3.45
N MET A 147 1.56 14.69 -2.18
CA MET A 147 0.70 15.09 -1.07
C MET A 147 0.55 16.61 -0.94
N ASP A 148 1.53 17.40 -1.40
CA ASP A 148 1.41 18.85 -1.45
C ASP A 148 0.30 19.29 -2.40
N GLN A 149 0.20 18.68 -3.58
CA GLN A 149 -0.88 18.96 -4.54
C GLN A 149 -2.27 18.54 -4.02
N ILE A 150 -2.32 17.47 -3.21
CA ILE A 150 -3.57 17.01 -2.57
C ILE A 150 -4.04 17.97 -1.48
N LYS A 151 -3.10 18.65 -0.81
CA LYS A 151 -3.34 19.56 0.32
C LYS A 151 -3.48 21.03 -0.08
N ASP A 152 -3.06 21.39 -1.29
CA ASP A 152 -3.07 22.77 -1.78
C ASP A 152 -4.51 23.23 -2.08
N LEU A 153 -5.06 24.03 -1.17
CA LEU A 153 -6.36 24.69 -1.34
C LEU A 153 -6.23 26.10 -1.96
N ASP A 154 -5.01 26.65 -2.02
CA ASP A 154 -4.76 27.99 -2.56
C ASP A 154 -4.64 27.94 -4.09
N ASN A 155 -4.05 26.87 -4.63
CA ASN A 155 -4.01 26.55 -6.05
C ASN A 155 -4.57 25.13 -6.31
N PRO A 156 -5.89 24.93 -6.19
CA PRO A 156 -6.53 23.61 -6.18
C PRO A 156 -6.62 22.95 -7.55
N ARG A 157 -5.70 23.23 -8.49
CA ARG A 157 -5.77 22.72 -9.88
C ARG A 157 -5.92 21.20 -9.95
N PHE A 158 -5.24 20.46 -9.07
CA PHE A 158 -5.37 19.01 -9.02
C PHE A 158 -6.72 18.57 -8.44
N ILE A 159 -7.14 19.19 -7.33
CA ILE A 159 -8.41 18.89 -6.66
C ILE A 159 -9.58 19.14 -7.62
N ASP A 160 -9.58 20.28 -8.30
CA ASP A 160 -10.64 20.66 -9.23
C ASP A 160 -10.66 19.75 -10.47
N TYR A 161 -9.50 19.30 -10.96
CA TYR A 161 -9.44 18.30 -12.03
C TYR A 161 -10.12 16.99 -11.61
N VAL A 162 -9.88 16.51 -10.38
CA VAL A 162 -10.52 15.28 -9.87
C VAL A 162 -12.01 15.48 -9.63
N ASP A 163 -12.42 16.63 -9.09
CA ASP A 163 -13.84 16.98 -8.91
C ASP A 163 -14.58 17.00 -10.25
N ASP A 164 -13.99 17.62 -11.27
CA ASP A 164 -14.56 17.66 -12.61
C ASP A 164 -14.62 16.28 -13.26
N GLU A 165 -13.59 15.43 -13.12
CA GLU A 165 -13.63 14.05 -13.61
C GLU A 165 -14.76 13.24 -12.95
N LEU A 166 -14.93 13.36 -11.62
CA LEU A 166 -16.02 12.67 -10.91
C LEU A 166 -17.39 13.20 -11.34
N LYS A 167 -17.56 14.52 -11.40
CA LYS A 167 -18.79 15.17 -11.85
C LYS A 167 -19.14 14.79 -13.28
N GLN A 168 -18.18 14.79 -14.20
CA GLN A 168 -18.41 14.44 -15.60
C GLN A 168 -18.85 12.98 -15.78
N ASN A 169 -18.56 12.09 -14.84
CA ASN A 169 -18.99 10.70 -14.88
C ASN A 169 -20.27 10.44 -14.08
N TYR A 170 -20.58 11.26 -13.08
CA TYR A 170 -21.82 11.18 -12.30
C TYR A 170 -22.98 11.98 -12.90
N ASP A 171 -22.71 13.12 -13.51
CA ASP A 171 -23.69 13.95 -14.23
C ASP A 171 -23.91 13.46 -15.67
N ARG A 172 -24.16 12.15 -15.80
CA ARG A 172 -24.51 11.51 -17.07
C ARG A 172 -25.82 10.76 -16.93
N LEU A 173 -26.58 10.71 -18.02
CA LEU A 173 -27.76 9.85 -18.11
C LEU A 173 -27.40 8.36 -17.94
N ASP A 174 -26.21 7.97 -18.42
CA ASP A 174 -25.66 6.62 -18.31
C ASP A 174 -24.57 6.56 -17.24
N LEU A 175 -24.85 5.90 -16.13
CA LEU A 175 -23.97 5.84 -14.96
C LEU A 175 -23.05 4.61 -14.95
N ARG A 176 -22.99 3.84 -16.03
CA ARG A 176 -22.15 2.62 -16.11
C ARG A 176 -20.65 2.88 -15.92
N LYS A 177 -20.17 4.11 -16.19
CA LYS A 177 -18.77 4.53 -16.00
C LYS A 177 -18.53 5.28 -14.70
N ASN A 178 -19.54 5.44 -13.85
CA ASN A 178 -19.39 6.16 -12.59
C ASN A 178 -18.46 5.42 -11.61
N TYR A 179 -17.72 6.19 -10.82
CA TYR A 179 -16.79 5.68 -9.82
C TYR A 179 -17.53 5.37 -8.51
N SER A 180 -17.02 4.41 -7.74
CA SER A 180 -17.56 4.01 -6.43
C SER A 180 -16.61 4.29 -5.28
N LEU A 181 -15.30 4.30 -5.54
CA LEU A 181 -14.25 4.54 -4.56
C LEU A 181 -13.36 5.68 -5.06
N MET A 182 -12.93 6.54 -4.14
CA MET A 182 -11.87 7.53 -4.32
C MET A 182 -10.81 7.21 -3.28
N VAL A 183 -9.62 6.81 -3.73
CA VAL A 183 -8.56 6.34 -2.83
C VAL A 183 -7.44 7.36 -2.85
N VAL A 184 -7.14 7.94 -1.70
CA VAL A 184 -6.03 8.89 -1.55
C VAL A 184 -5.15 8.41 -0.40
N PRO A 185 -4.12 7.61 -0.69
CA PRO A 185 -3.25 7.04 0.33
C PRO A 185 -2.42 8.09 1.05
N GLY A 186 -2.33 7.95 2.37
CA GLY A 186 -1.56 8.83 3.24
C GLY A 186 -2.38 9.95 3.88
N TYR A 187 -1.72 10.72 4.74
CA TYR A 187 -2.38 11.69 5.62
C TYR A 187 -2.58 13.07 4.98
N MET A 188 -3.85 13.43 4.73
CA MET A 188 -4.26 14.71 4.14
C MET A 188 -4.04 15.94 5.03
N GLY A 189 -3.59 15.80 6.28
CA GLY A 189 -3.33 16.94 7.15
C GLY A 189 -4.61 17.56 7.67
N SER A 190 -4.86 18.84 7.36
CA SER A 190 -5.92 19.61 8.04
C SER A 190 -7.35 19.14 7.73
N ASN A 191 -8.27 19.35 8.68
CA ASN A 191 -9.69 19.05 8.49
C ASN A 191 -10.32 19.82 7.31
N LYS A 192 -9.80 21.00 6.96
CA LYS A 192 -10.27 21.77 5.79
C LYS A 192 -10.04 21.03 4.47
N VAL A 193 -8.87 20.41 4.31
CA VAL A 193 -8.53 19.61 3.13
C VAL A 193 -9.42 18.37 3.06
N LEU A 194 -9.55 17.66 4.20
CA LEU A 194 -10.41 16.47 4.28
C LEU A 194 -11.87 16.80 3.98
N GLU A 195 -12.38 17.93 4.46
CA GLU A 195 -13.74 18.41 4.17
C GLU A 195 -13.95 18.67 2.68
N ARG A 196 -12.98 19.30 1.99
CA ARG A 196 -13.05 19.51 0.54
C ARG A 196 -13.18 18.19 -0.21
N TRP A 197 -12.31 17.22 0.09
CA TRP A 197 -12.35 15.89 -0.52
C TRP A 197 -13.59 15.09 -0.15
N GLY A 198 -14.03 15.16 1.11
CA GLY A 198 -15.25 14.49 1.58
C GLY A 198 -16.51 15.01 0.90
N LYS A 199 -16.61 16.34 0.67
CA LYS A 199 -17.71 16.93 -0.10
C LYS A 199 -17.70 16.45 -1.56
N ILE A 200 -16.53 16.42 -2.20
CA ILE A 200 -16.38 15.90 -3.57
C ILE A 200 -16.84 14.43 -3.63
N ALA A 201 -16.40 13.60 -2.68
CA ALA A 201 -16.79 12.19 -2.60
C ALA A 201 -18.31 12.04 -2.43
N HIS A 202 -18.88 12.75 -1.46
CA HIS A 202 -20.31 12.68 -1.13
C HIS A 202 -21.21 13.15 -2.27
N SER A 203 -20.88 14.27 -2.91
CA SER A 203 -21.64 14.81 -4.04
C SER A 203 -21.67 13.86 -5.24
N ASN A 204 -20.61 13.07 -5.43
CA ASN A 204 -20.50 12.09 -6.51
C ASN A 204 -20.84 10.65 -6.06
N LYS A 205 -21.35 10.48 -4.83
CA LYS A 205 -21.73 9.19 -4.25
C LYS A 205 -20.58 8.17 -4.27
N ALA A 206 -19.36 8.64 -4.07
CA ALA A 206 -18.14 7.84 -3.99
C ALA A 206 -17.67 7.75 -2.54
N MET A 207 -16.98 6.66 -2.18
CA MET A 207 -16.39 6.48 -0.86
C MET A 207 -14.92 6.90 -0.89
N LEU A 208 -14.57 7.95 -0.14
CA LEU A 208 -13.19 8.35 0.10
C LEU A 208 -12.54 7.39 1.10
N VAL A 209 -11.39 6.83 0.73
CA VAL A 209 -10.55 6.02 1.62
C VAL A 209 -9.18 6.68 1.71
N THR A 210 -8.78 7.05 2.93
CA THR A 210 -7.52 7.75 3.22
C THR A 210 -6.98 7.34 4.59
N ASP A 211 -5.83 7.87 5.00
CA ASP A 211 -5.16 7.47 6.23
C ASP A 211 -5.03 8.65 7.21
N PHE A 212 -4.99 8.32 8.49
CA PHE A 212 -4.50 9.23 9.52
C PHE A 212 -2.96 9.23 9.54
N ALA A 213 -2.38 10.16 10.29
CA ALA A 213 -0.92 10.33 10.40
C ALA A 213 -0.22 9.03 10.78
N ASP A 214 0.98 8.83 10.21
CA ASP A 214 1.88 7.76 10.62
C ASP A 214 2.55 8.13 11.95
N LEU A 215 2.12 7.49 13.04
CA LEU A 215 2.52 7.78 14.42
C LEU A 215 3.04 6.51 15.09
N ASP A 216 3.78 6.66 16.19
CA ASP A 216 4.51 5.54 16.79
C ASP A 216 3.72 4.80 17.88
N GLN A 217 2.70 5.44 18.47
CA GLN A 217 1.91 4.88 19.56
C GLN A 217 0.40 5.08 19.39
N PRO A 218 -0.41 4.16 19.93
CA PRO A 218 -1.87 4.26 19.86
C PRO A 218 -2.46 5.45 20.63
N ASP A 219 -1.84 5.84 21.74
CA ASP A 219 -2.29 6.98 22.54
C ASP A 219 -2.11 8.30 21.77
N ASP A 220 -0.97 8.48 21.10
CA ASP A 220 -0.73 9.63 20.22
C ASP A 220 -1.74 9.70 19.08
N VAL A 221 -2.11 8.54 18.50
CA VAL A 221 -3.15 8.46 17.47
C VAL A 221 -4.48 8.97 18.01
N LEU A 222 -4.89 8.52 19.19
CA LEU A 222 -6.15 8.92 19.81
C LEU A 222 -6.15 10.41 20.15
N ASP A 223 -5.08 10.91 20.77
CA ASP A 223 -4.98 12.29 21.22
C ASP A 223 -4.98 13.26 20.04
N LEU A 224 -4.12 13.03 19.03
CA LEU A 224 -4.02 13.89 17.86
C LEU A 224 -5.27 13.81 16.98
N PHE A 225 -5.87 12.62 16.82
CA PHE A 225 -7.10 12.48 16.05
C PHE A 225 -8.27 13.21 16.71
N THR A 226 -8.41 13.07 18.04
CA THR A 226 -9.44 13.76 18.82
C THR A 226 -9.25 15.28 18.74
N ALA A 227 -8.02 15.77 18.84
CA ALA A 227 -7.70 17.20 18.70
C ALA A 227 -8.00 17.75 17.30
N ALA A 228 -7.79 16.94 16.25
CA ALA A 228 -7.97 17.37 14.87
C ALA A 228 -9.44 17.49 14.43
N ASN A 229 -10.40 16.96 15.20
CA ASN A 229 -11.84 17.06 14.96
C ASN A 229 -12.26 16.62 13.53
N PHE A 230 -11.75 15.47 13.09
CA PHE A 230 -12.11 14.87 11.80
C PHE A 230 -13.47 14.17 11.79
N THR A 231 -14.12 13.99 12.94
CA THR A 231 -15.49 13.46 12.98
C THR A 231 -16.53 14.56 13.13
N GLY A 232 -17.75 14.30 12.68
CA GLY A 232 -18.84 15.26 12.75
C GLY A 232 -20.15 14.74 12.19
N ALA A 233 -21.22 15.48 12.45
CA ALA A 233 -22.58 15.12 12.02
C ALA A 233 -22.92 15.59 10.59
N ASP A 234 -21.96 16.17 9.87
CA ASP A 234 -22.15 16.55 8.48
C ASP A 234 -22.22 15.33 7.56
N ALA A 235 -23.25 15.29 6.71
CA ALA A 235 -23.54 14.13 5.85
C ALA A 235 -22.34 13.70 4.98
N PHE A 236 -21.49 14.63 4.53
CA PHE A 236 -20.34 14.31 3.69
C PHE A 236 -19.31 13.41 4.40
N ARG A 237 -19.24 13.44 5.74
CA ARG A 237 -18.33 12.58 6.51
C ARG A 237 -18.72 11.10 6.47
N SER A 238 -19.97 10.80 6.10
CA SER A 238 -20.43 9.41 5.90
C SER A 238 -19.78 8.74 4.68
N ASN A 239 -19.23 9.53 3.76
CA ASN A 239 -18.49 9.05 2.59
C ASN A 239 -16.97 9.05 2.81
N VAL A 240 -16.49 9.14 4.05
CA VAL A 240 -15.06 9.17 4.36
C VAL A 240 -14.70 8.05 5.35
N ILE A 241 -13.73 7.23 4.93
CA ILE A 241 -13.09 6.20 5.74
C ILE A 241 -11.65 6.65 5.99
N MET A 242 -11.22 6.58 7.24
CA MET A 242 -9.85 6.91 7.64
C MET A 242 -9.21 5.73 8.35
N THR A 243 -8.17 5.18 7.75
CA THR A 243 -7.37 4.09 8.32
C THR A 243 -6.31 4.64 9.27
N CYS A 244 -5.88 3.86 10.26
CA CYS A 244 -4.75 4.19 11.12
C CYS A 244 -3.91 2.95 11.42
N ASN A 245 -2.74 3.17 12.03
CA ASN A 245 -1.69 2.16 12.22
C ASN A 245 -1.19 1.65 10.86
N TRP A 246 -0.12 2.25 10.36
CA TRP A 246 0.36 1.97 9.00
C TRP A 246 0.91 0.55 8.88
N LEU A 247 0.90 0.03 7.65
CA LEU A 247 1.37 -1.31 7.32
C LEU A 247 2.89 -1.31 7.23
N VAL A 248 3.55 -2.38 7.67
CA VAL A 248 4.99 -2.57 7.42
C VAL A 248 5.15 -3.07 5.98
N GLY A 249 5.67 -2.21 5.10
CA GLY A 249 5.89 -2.54 3.69
C GLY A 249 7.24 -3.20 3.43
N ARG A 250 8.27 -2.86 4.20
CA ARG A 250 9.60 -3.48 4.19
C ARG A 250 10.23 -3.30 5.57
N GLY A 251 10.83 -4.38 6.10
CA GLY A 251 11.60 -4.29 7.34
C GLY A 251 12.85 -3.41 7.17
N LYS A 252 13.29 -2.82 8.27
CA LYS A 252 14.50 -1.99 8.30
C LYS A 252 15.74 -2.76 7.90
N VAL A 253 16.62 -2.08 7.17
CA VAL A 253 17.95 -2.59 6.80
C VAL A 253 18.96 -2.09 7.83
N ALA A 254 19.14 -2.85 8.91
CA ALA A 254 20.05 -2.47 10.01
C ALA A 254 21.51 -2.27 9.54
N GLU A 255 21.94 -2.99 8.50
CA GLU A 255 23.29 -2.91 7.92
C GLU A 255 23.62 -1.52 7.34
N VAL A 256 22.60 -0.74 6.96
CA VAL A 256 22.75 0.60 6.39
C VAL A 256 22.31 1.72 7.33
N GLY A 257 21.97 1.38 8.58
CA GLY A 257 21.58 2.34 9.61
C GLY A 257 20.11 2.80 9.53
N GLU A 258 19.21 2.07 8.86
CA GLU A 258 17.77 2.34 8.99
C GLU A 258 17.31 2.00 10.42
N GLU A 259 16.79 3.00 11.15
CA GLU A 259 16.26 2.80 12.50
C GLU A 259 14.83 2.22 12.48
N ASP A 260 14.05 2.68 11.49
CA ASP A 260 12.62 2.39 11.33
C ASP A 260 12.33 1.57 10.09
N ASP A 261 11.26 0.77 10.16
CA ASP A 261 10.72 0.07 9.01
C ASP A 261 10.14 1.04 7.98
N LEU A 262 10.08 0.61 6.71
CA LEU A 262 9.33 1.33 5.70
C LEU A 262 7.84 1.06 5.90
N THR A 263 7.11 2.09 6.31
CA THR A 263 5.66 2.04 6.47
C THR A 263 4.95 2.37 5.16
N VAL A 264 3.75 1.82 4.99
CA VAL A 264 2.89 2.03 3.82
C VAL A 264 1.45 2.32 4.31
N PRO A 265 0.76 3.30 3.73
CA PRO A 265 -0.62 3.60 4.11
C PRO A 265 -1.55 2.40 3.90
N GLY A 266 -2.46 2.17 4.85
CA GLY A 266 -3.39 1.05 4.84
C GLY A 266 -4.61 1.25 3.93
N SER A 267 -4.93 2.50 3.56
CA SER A 267 -6.12 2.83 2.77
C SER A 267 -6.15 2.16 1.40
N ALA A 268 -5.01 2.05 0.72
CA ALA A 268 -4.92 1.41 -0.61
C ALA A 268 -5.22 -0.09 -0.53
N ALA A 269 -4.65 -0.76 0.48
CA ALA A 269 -4.88 -2.17 0.74
C ALA A 269 -6.35 -2.44 1.12
N LEU A 270 -6.91 -1.60 2.00
CA LEU A 270 -8.32 -1.66 2.38
C LEU A 270 -9.24 -1.43 1.19
N ALA A 271 -8.98 -0.42 0.37
CA ALA A 271 -9.77 -0.12 -0.83
C ALA A 271 -9.73 -1.28 -1.83
N GLY A 272 -8.58 -1.94 -1.98
CA GLY A 272 -8.45 -3.16 -2.76
C GLY A 272 -9.38 -4.28 -2.24
N LYS A 273 -9.36 -4.55 -0.93
CA LYS A 273 -10.29 -5.52 -0.33
C LYS A 273 -11.75 -5.10 -0.43
N MET A 274 -12.05 -3.80 -0.34
CA MET A 274 -13.40 -3.27 -0.53
C MET A 274 -13.91 -3.43 -1.96
N TYR A 275 -13.02 -3.47 -2.95
CA TYR A 275 -13.36 -3.78 -4.34
C TYR A 275 -13.80 -5.24 -4.49
N TYR A 276 -13.08 -6.15 -3.85
CA TYR A 276 -13.37 -7.59 -3.88
C TYR A 276 -14.61 -7.97 -3.06
N THR A 277 -14.73 -7.41 -1.85
CA THR A 277 -15.76 -7.79 -0.88
C THR A 277 -17.15 -7.33 -1.34
N LEU A 278 -18.17 -8.17 -1.12
CA LEU A 278 -19.56 -7.80 -1.36
C LEU A 278 -19.90 -6.49 -0.62
N MET A 279 -20.56 -5.57 -1.31
CA MET A 279 -20.74 -4.20 -0.82
C MET A 279 -21.51 -4.07 0.51
N SER A 280 -22.47 -4.96 0.77
CA SER A 280 -23.20 -5.02 2.06
C SER A 280 -22.34 -5.54 3.21
N GLN A 281 -21.25 -6.24 2.91
CA GLN A 281 -20.33 -6.78 3.89
C GLN A 281 -19.24 -5.76 4.21
N VAL A 282 -18.94 -5.63 5.50
CA VAL A 282 -17.81 -4.83 5.96
C VAL A 282 -16.50 -5.54 5.69
N THR A 283 -15.52 -4.79 5.23
CA THR A 283 -14.15 -5.24 5.01
C THR A 283 -13.37 -5.15 6.32
N ALA A 284 -13.80 -5.95 7.30
CA ALA A 284 -13.26 -5.94 8.65
C ALA A 284 -13.11 -7.35 9.21
N GLY A 285 -12.21 -7.49 10.19
CA GLY A 285 -11.95 -8.72 10.92
C GLY A 285 -11.32 -9.83 10.05
N LYS A 286 -11.16 -11.01 10.64
CA LYS A 286 -10.37 -12.10 10.04
C LYS A 286 -10.88 -12.61 8.69
N LYS A 287 -12.21 -12.60 8.47
CA LYS A 287 -12.81 -13.19 7.25
C LYS A 287 -12.75 -12.25 6.05
N HIS A 288 -13.08 -10.97 6.25
CA HIS A 288 -13.27 -10.01 5.16
C HIS A 288 -12.29 -8.83 5.19
N GLY A 289 -11.67 -8.54 6.34
CA GLY A 289 -10.70 -7.45 6.50
C GLY A 289 -9.25 -7.86 6.34
N ALA A 290 -8.97 -9.15 6.11
CA ALA A 290 -7.62 -9.66 6.09
C ALA A 290 -6.84 -9.21 4.84
N ILE A 291 -5.72 -8.54 5.04
CA ILE A 291 -4.86 -7.95 4.02
C ILE A 291 -3.83 -8.99 3.55
N ASN A 292 -3.52 -9.00 2.26
CA ASN A 292 -2.56 -9.90 1.63
C ASN A 292 -1.20 -9.20 1.43
N GLU A 293 -0.12 -9.98 1.49
CA GLU A 293 1.28 -9.53 1.27
C GLU A 293 1.73 -8.40 2.22
N VAL A 294 1.29 -8.48 3.48
CA VAL A 294 1.72 -7.60 4.57
C VAL A 294 1.98 -8.45 5.81
N ASP A 295 3.19 -8.32 6.36
CA ASP A 295 3.68 -9.15 7.45
C ASP A 295 3.49 -8.50 8.84
N GLY A 296 3.24 -7.19 8.88
CA GLY A 296 3.09 -6.46 10.14
C GLY A 296 2.43 -5.11 10.02
N VAL A 297 2.17 -4.52 11.18
CA VAL A 297 1.72 -3.14 11.37
C VAL A 297 2.73 -2.43 12.25
N LYS A 298 2.71 -1.10 12.26
CA LYS A 298 3.72 -0.31 12.96
C LYS A 298 3.79 -0.58 14.47
N PHE A 299 2.63 -0.75 15.12
CA PHE A 299 2.56 -1.12 16.53
C PHE A 299 1.40 -2.08 16.81
N ASP A 300 1.56 -2.93 17.81
CA ASP A 300 0.52 -3.84 18.26
C ASP A 300 -0.57 -3.08 19.03
N LEU A 301 -1.81 -3.54 18.87
CA LEU A 301 -2.98 -2.92 19.48
C LEU A 301 -3.68 -3.90 20.42
N LYS A 302 -3.93 -3.48 21.67
CA LYS A 302 -4.77 -4.23 22.59
C LYS A 302 -6.23 -4.14 22.16
N LYS A 303 -7.03 -5.14 22.54
CA LYS A 303 -8.48 -5.14 22.28
C LYS A 303 -9.17 -3.83 22.71
N SER A 304 -8.83 -3.30 23.89
CA SER A 304 -9.40 -2.04 24.39
C SER A 304 -9.05 -0.83 23.52
N GLU A 305 -7.83 -0.79 22.97
CA GLU A 305 -7.34 0.28 22.10
C GLU A 305 -8.03 0.20 20.72
N ILE A 306 -8.20 -1.02 20.18
CA ILE A 306 -8.97 -1.26 18.96
C ILE A 306 -10.41 -0.75 19.11
N SER A 307 -11.09 -1.11 20.20
CA SER A 307 -12.46 -0.66 20.46
C SER A 307 -12.54 0.86 20.63
N HIS A 308 -11.50 1.50 21.18
CA HIS A 308 -11.45 2.96 21.32
C HIS A 308 -11.26 3.65 19.96
N LEU A 309 -10.32 3.17 19.14
CA LEU A 309 -10.09 3.66 17.78
C LEU A 309 -11.33 3.50 16.89
N GLU A 310 -12.04 2.37 16.98
CA GLU A 310 -13.32 2.18 16.29
C GLU A 310 -14.38 3.18 16.76
N ARG A 311 -14.47 3.43 18.08
CA ARG A 311 -15.46 4.36 18.63
C ARG A 311 -15.27 5.79 18.15
N VAL A 312 -14.02 6.23 18.01
CA VAL A 312 -13.72 7.58 17.49
C VAL A 312 -13.88 7.69 15.96
N GLY A 313 -14.13 6.58 15.25
CA GLY A 313 -14.41 6.56 13.82
C GLY A 313 -13.24 6.17 12.92
N LEU A 314 -12.13 5.70 13.49
CA LEU A 314 -10.98 5.19 12.74
C LEU A 314 -11.16 3.73 12.35
N VAL A 315 -10.40 3.33 11.33
CA VAL A 315 -10.23 1.93 10.90
C VAL A 315 -8.80 1.48 11.19
N PRO A 316 -8.53 0.93 12.39
CA PRO A 316 -7.19 0.45 12.72
C PRO A 316 -6.83 -0.79 11.90
N MET A 317 -5.59 -0.81 11.41
CA MET A 317 -4.94 -2.05 10.98
C MET A 317 -4.37 -2.76 12.21
N VAL A 318 -4.62 -4.06 12.30
CA VAL A 318 -4.19 -4.89 13.43
C VAL A 318 -3.47 -6.11 12.90
N ASN A 319 -2.43 -6.57 13.58
CA ASN A 319 -1.76 -7.84 13.27
C ASN A 319 -2.17 -8.89 14.30
N GLU A 320 -3.07 -9.78 13.91
CA GLU A 320 -3.60 -10.80 14.82
C GLU A 320 -3.67 -12.14 14.12
N TYR A 321 -3.39 -13.22 14.86
CA TYR A 321 -3.37 -14.59 14.31
C TYR A 321 -2.42 -14.78 13.11
N GLY A 322 -1.31 -14.04 13.08
CA GLY A 322 -0.33 -14.08 12.00
C GLY A 322 -0.82 -13.49 10.67
N LYS A 323 -1.83 -12.59 10.73
CA LYS A 323 -2.32 -11.89 9.55
C LYS A 323 -2.72 -10.46 9.89
N VAL A 324 -2.32 -9.52 9.04
CA VAL A 324 -2.78 -8.13 9.14
C VAL A 324 -4.21 -8.01 8.63
N MET A 325 -5.05 -7.27 9.35
CA MET A 325 -6.44 -7.03 8.98
C MET A 325 -6.93 -5.64 9.39
N ALA A 326 -7.86 -5.10 8.63
CA ALA A 326 -8.61 -3.91 9.05
C ALA A 326 -9.67 -4.28 10.09
N PHE A 327 -9.86 -3.43 11.11
CA PHE A 327 -10.78 -3.72 12.21
C PHE A 327 -11.70 -2.54 12.53
N SER A 328 -12.63 -2.23 11.62
CA SER A 328 -13.75 -1.31 11.88
C SER A 328 -14.69 -1.27 10.66
N ALA A 329 -15.93 -0.87 10.90
CA ALA A 329 -16.93 -0.61 9.88
C ALA A 329 -17.24 0.90 9.72
N LYS A 330 -16.51 1.76 10.44
CA LYS A 330 -16.90 3.14 10.68
C LYS A 330 -16.54 4.09 9.55
N THR A 331 -17.36 5.14 9.44
CA THR A 331 -17.06 6.36 8.70
C THR A 331 -16.70 7.46 9.70
N LEU A 332 -16.29 8.63 9.20
CA LEU A 332 -16.09 9.81 10.05
C LEU A 332 -17.39 10.49 10.50
N PHE A 333 -18.56 9.99 10.08
CA PHE A 333 -19.84 10.49 10.54
C PHE A 333 -20.12 10.01 11.97
N ASN A 334 -20.44 10.94 12.87
CA ASN A 334 -20.75 10.63 14.28
C ASN A 334 -22.14 11.11 14.73
N GLY A 335 -23.01 11.53 13.81
CA GLY A 335 -24.40 11.90 14.11
C GLY A 335 -25.30 10.70 14.40
N ASP A 336 -26.56 10.96 14.77
CA ASP A 336 -27.50 9.93 15.29
C ASP A 336 -27.87 8.83 14.28
N ASN A 337 -27.71 9.08 12.98
CA ASN A 337 -28.00 8.07 11.97
C ASN A 337 -26.90 7.00 11.91
N ILE A 338 -27.13 5.89 12.62
CA ILE A 338 -26.22 4.73 12.70
C ILE A 338 -25.89 4.17 11.31
N GLY A 339 -26.80 4.27 10.34
CA GLY A 339 -26.55 3.83 8.96
C GLY A 339 -25.44 4.63 8.29
N LEU A 340 -25.39 5.94 8.51
CA LEU A 340 -24.34 6.83 7.98
C LEU A 340 -23.00 6.65 8.70
N GLN A 341 -23.00 6.12 9.92
CA GLN A 341 -21.78 5.76 10.64
C GLN A 341 -21.12 4.49 10.08
N THR A 342 -21.79 3.72 9.22
CA THR A 342 -21.31 2.41 8.74
C THR A 342 -21.05 2.44 7.23
N TYR A 343 -19.81 2.26 6.79
CA TYR A 343 -19.47 2.48 5.37
C TYR A 343 -20.12 1.47 4.43
N SER A 344 -20.38 0.23 4.85
CA SER A 344 -21.03 -0.78 3.98
C SER A 344 -22.46 -0.36 3.66
N VAL A 345 -23.17 0.17 4.66
CA VAL A 345 -24.51 0.71 4.52
C VAL A 345 -24.51 1.88 3.54
N VAL A 346 -23.64 2.88 3.74
CA VAL A 346 -23.52 4.05 2.85
C VAL A 346 -23.25 3.61 1.40
N ARG A 347 -22.32 2.67 1.19
CA ARG A 347 -22.01 2.16 -0.15
C ARG A 347 -23.22 1.50 -0.81
N VAL A 348 -23.98 0.69 -0.08
CA VAL A 348 -25.21 0.05 -0.61
C VAL A 348 -26.24 1.11 -1.02
N PHE A 349 -26.46 2.12 -0.19
CA PHE A 349 -27.38 3.22 -0.53
C PHE A 349 -26.92 4.02 -1.76
N ASP A 350 -25.63 4.34 -1.84
CA ASP A 350 -25.05 5.05 -2.99
C ASP A 350 -25.18 4.22 -4.28
N TYR A 351 -24.95 2.91 -4.21
CA TYR A 351 -25.15 2.00 -5.35
C TYR A 351 -26.60 1.94 -5.80
N ILE A 352 -27.54 1.73 -4.89
CA ILE A 352 -28.98 1.64 -5.22
C ILE A 352 -29.45 2.97 -5.84
N THR A 353 -29.02 4.11 -5.28
CA THR A 353 -29.33 5.44 -5.82
C THR A 353 -28.83 5.56 -7.26
N LYS A 354 -27.58 5.17 -7.54
CA LYS A 354 -27.00 5.22 -8.89
C LYS A 354 -27.77 4.32 -9.88
N VAL A 355 -28.12 3.10 -9.49
CA VAL A 355 -28.85 2.19 -10.37
C VAL A 355 -30.26 2.70 -10.66
N LEU A 356 -30.97 3.20 -9.66
CA LEU A 356 -32.30 3.77 -9.84
C LEU A 356 -32.26 5.03 -10.71
N PHE A 357 -31.25 5.90 -10.54
CA PHE A 357 -31.09 7.07 -11.40
C PHE A 357 -30.79 6.69 -12.85
N ASP A 358 -29.86 5.76 -13.10
CA ASP A 358 -29.59 5.25 -14.46
C ASP A 358 -30.87 4.67 -15.11
N PHE A 359 -31.63 3.89 -14.34
CA PHE A 359 -32.89 3.31 -14.81
C PHE A 359 -33.94 4.38 -15.13
N LEU A 360 -34.21 5.30 -14.21
CA LEU A 360 -35.21 6.34 -14.38
C LEU A 360 -34.83 7.32 -15.49
N ASN A 361 -33.55 7.65 -15.65
CA ASN A 361 -33.05 8.49 -16.74
C ASN A 361 -33.33 7.89 -18.12
N ARG A 362 -33.23 6.56 -18.26
CA ARG A 362 -33.58 5.85 -19.52
C ARG A 362 -35.08 5.84 -19.82
N ARG A 363 -35.91 6.08 -18.79
CA ARG A 363 -37.38 6.10 -18.86
C ARG A 363 -37.94 7.52 -18.88
N ALA A 364 -37.09 8.54 -18.83
CA ALA A 364 -37.49 9.92 -18.91
C ALA A 364 -38.21 10.20 -20.24
N PHE A 365 -39.16 11.15 -20.20
CA PHE A 365 -40.03 11.52 -21.34
C PHE A 365 -41.02 10.45 -21.82
N GLU A 366 -41.11 9.29 -21.15
CA GLU A 366 -42.24 8.39 -21.36
C GLU A 366 -43.54 9.00 -20.79
N ASN A 367 -44.67 8.83 -21.50
CA ASN A 367 -45.95 9.33 -21.03
C ASN A 367 -46.36 8.65 -19.73
N TRP A 368 -46.61 9.45 -18.69
CA TRP A 368 -47.08 8.94 -17.40
C TRP A 368 -48.54 8.50 -17.49
N THR A 369 -48.77 7.19 -17.44
CA THR A 369 -50.09 6.56 -17.40
C THR A 369 -50.11 5.51 -16.29
N SER A 370 -51.29 5.05 -15.86
CA SER A 370 -51.40 3.97 -14.88
C SER A 370 -50.68 2.68 -15.34
N LYS A 371 -50.63 2.44 -16.65
CA LYS A 371 -49.89 1.30 -17.22
C LYS A 371 -48.37 1.49 -17.12
N THR A 372 -47.87 2.69 -17.44
CA THR A 372 -46.45 3.04 -17.32
C THR A 372 -46.00 2.99 -15.86
N GLU A 373 -46.80 3.53 -14.93
CA GLU A 373 -46.52 3.45 -13.50
C GLU A 373 -46.40 1.99 -13.02
N GLN A 374 -47.37 1.13 -13.40
CA GLN A 374 -47.36 -0.26 -13.00
C GLN A 374 -46.15 -1.02 -13.57
N ASP A 375 -45.76 -0.75 -14.82
CA ASP A 375 -44.58 -1.36 -15.45
C ASP A 375 -43.28 -0.90 -14.78
N LEU A 376 -43.10 0.41 -14.57
CA LEU A 376 -41.93 0.97 -13.88
C LEU A 376 -41.82 0.44 -12.45
N ARG A 377 -42.95 0.43 -11.72
CA ARG A 377 -43.00 -0.14 -10.36
C ARG A 377 -42.61 -1.61 -10.38
N GLY A 378 -43.11 -2.39 -11.33
CA GLY A 378 -42.76 -3.81 -11.49
C GLY A 378 -41.27 -4.03 -11.75
N GLN A 379 -40.65 -3.19 -12.58
CA GLN A 379 -39.21 -3.26 -12.87
C GLN A 379 -38.35 -2.87 -11.65
N ILE A 380 -38.74 -1.81 -10.92
CA ILE A 380 -38.07 -1.40 -9.67
C ILE A 380 -38.17 -2.51 -8.63
N VAL A 381 -39.37 -3.07 -8.42
CA VAL A 381 -39.59 -4.19 -7.48
C VAL A 381 -38.73 -5.40 -7.88
N LYS A 382 -38.72 -5.78 -9.17
CA LYS A 382 -37.88 -6.88 -9.66
C LYS A 382 -36.39 -6.66 -9.40
N PHE A 383 -35.90 -5.43 -9.57
CA PHE A 383 -34.51 -5.09 -9.25
C PHE A 383 -34.24 -5.22 -7.73
N LEU A 384 -35.09 -4.61 -6.90
CA LEU A 384 -34.92 -4.61 -5.45
C LEU A 384 -35.05 -6.02 -4.85
N ASP A 385 -35.99 -6.83 -5.34
CA ASP A 385 -36.11 -8.25 -5.00
C ASP A 385 -34.85 -9.04 -5.39
N GLY A 386 -34.22 -8.69 -6.53
CA GLY A 386 -32.98 -9.32 -7.00
C GLY A 386 -31.76 -9.05 -6.11
N ILE A 387 -31.80 -7.98 -5.31
CA ILE A 387 -30.75 -7.62 -4.35
C ILE A 387 -31.18 -7.79 -2.88
N GLN A 388 -32.37 -8.34 -2.63
CA GLN A 388 -32.91 -8.65 -1.31
C GLN A 388 -32.61 -10.10 -0.91
N GLY A 389 -32.32 -10.32 0.37
CA GLY A 389 -32.24 -11.65 0.98
C GLY A 389 -30.85 -12.02 1.49
N ALA A 390 -30.73 -13.22 2.05
CA ALA A 390 -29.49 -13.71 2.63
C ALA A 390 -28.32 -13.62 1.63
N ASP A 391 -27.18 -13.10 2.10
CA ASP A 391 -25.98 -12.85 1.30
C ASP A 391 -26.18 -11.87 0.12
N ARG A 392 -27.23 -11.04 0.16
CA ARG A 392 -27.47 -9.96 -0.81
C ARG A 392 -27.17 -8.58 -0.21
N LEU A 393 -27.61 -7.52 -0.90
CA LEU A 393 -27.27 -6.16 -0.52
C LEU A 393 -28.16 -5.60 0.59
N ILE A 394 -29.43 -5.99 0.63
CA ILE A 394 -30.43 -5.47 1.56
C ILE A 394 -31.24 -6.58 2.20
N GLU A 395 -31.74 -6.34 3.41
CA GLU A 395 -32.62 -7.26 4.12
C GLU A 395 -34.05 -7.22 3.56
N ARG A 396 -34.56 -6.01 3.37
CA ARG A 396 -35.92 -5.75 2.87
C ARG A 396 -36.06 -4.33 2.34
N PHE A 397 -37.07 -4.11 1.50
CA PHE A 397 -37.49 -2.77 1.07
C PHE A 397 -39.01 -2.60 1.10
N LYS A 398 -39.45 -1.34 1.06
CA LYS A 398 -40.85 -0.97 0.86
C LYS A 398 -40.93 0.32 0.06
N ILE A 399 -41.64 0.30 -1.07
CA ILE A 399 -41.95 1.52 -1.83
C ILE A 399 -43.10 2.22 -1.09
N MET A 400 -42.81 3.39 -0.53
CA MET A 400 -43.76 4.19 0.23
C MET A 400 -44.61 5.08 -0.67
N ARG A 401 -43.98 5.64 -1.69
CA ARG A 401 -44.61 6.56 -2.64
C ARG A 401 -44.04 6.31 -4.02
N PHE A 402 -44.90 6.20 -5.03
CA PHE A 402 -44.49 6.24 -6.42
C PHE A 402 -45.62 6.80 -7.27
N GLU A 403 -45.67 8.12 -7.37
CA GLU A 403 -46.78 8.85 -7.96
C GLU A 403 -46.33 10.18 -8.56
N ARG A 404 -47.15 10.73 -9.47
CA ARG A 404 -46.91 12.04 -10.07
C ARG A 404 -47.31 13.14 -9.09
N ASP A 405 -46.51 14.20 -9.03
CA ASP A 405 -46.82 15.39 -8.23
C ASP A 405 -48.12 16.06 -8.71
N GLU A 406 -48.96 16.48 -7.75
CA GLU A 406 -50.27 17.07 -8.01
C GLU A 406 -50.17 18.49 -8.61
N GLN A 407 -49.14 19.25 -8.23
CA GLN A 407 -48.91 20.63 -8.66
C GLN A 407 -48.00 20.69 -9.89
N GLN A 408 -46.96 19.86 -9.93
CA GLN A 408 -45.97 19.80 -11.02
C GLN A 408 -46.06 18.46 -11.77
N LYS A 409 -46.87 18.41 -12.83
CA LYS A 409 -47.14 17.17 -13.58
C LYS A 409 -45.92 16.57 -14.29
N ASP A 410 -44.82 17.29 -14.38
CA ASP A 410 -43.52 16.85 -14.89
C ASP A 410 -42.65 16.16 -13.81
N ARG A 411 -43.07 16.18 -12.54
CA ARG A 411 -42.36 15.58 -11.42
C ARG A 411 -43.02 14.29 -10.95
N ILE A 412 -42.21 13.26 -10.72
CA ILE A 412 -42.62 11.97 -10.15
C ILE A 412 -41.86 11.77 -8.85
N HIS A 413 -42.59 11.48 -7.77
CA HIS A 413 -42.03 11.15 -6.47
C HIS A 413 -41.80 9.65 -6.39
N LEU A 414 -40.62 9.23 -5.95
CA LEU A 414 -40.28 7.83 -5.65
C LEU A 414 -39.62 7.77 -4.28
N ASP A 415 -40.37 7.30 -3.30
CA ASP A 415 -39.88 7.12 -1.92
C ASP A 415 -39.76 5.64 -1.62
N ILE A 416 -38.55 5.19 -1.30
CA ILE A 416 -38.25 3.79 -0.99
C ILE A 416 -37.60 3.72 0.38
N HIS A 417 -38.23 2.96 1.28
CA HIS A 417 -37.64 2.59 2.55
C HIS A 417 -36.80 1.32 2.35
N ILE A 418 -35.53 1.34 2.73
CA ILE A 418 -34.60 0.20 2.60
C ILE A 418 -34.04 -0.13 3.97
N THR A 419 -34.09 -1.40 4.36
CA THR A 419 -33.40 -1.91 5.55
C THR A 419 -32.10 -2.60 5.10
N PRO A 420 -30.93 -2.02 5.42
CA PRO A 420 -29.63 -2.61 5.08
C PRO A 420 -29.20 -3.66 6.12
N TYR A 421 -28.18 -4.44 5.78
CA TYR A 421 -27.49 -5.28 6.74
C TYR A 421 -26.57 -4.45 7.66
N PHE A 422 -26.61 -4.75 8.96
CA PHE A 422 -25.64 -4.24 9.92
C PHE A 422 -24.67 -5.34 10.34
N PRO A 423 -23.35 -5.03 10.45
CA PRO A 423 -22.38 -5.99 10.94
C PRO A 423 -22.60 -6.26 12.44
N ALA A 424 -22.50 -7.52 12.84
CA ALA A 424 -22.45 -7.88 14.26
C ALA A 424 -21.15 -7.37 14.89
N LYS A 425 -21.24 -6.69 16.03
CA LYS A 425 -20.08 -6.08 16.72
C LYS A 425 -19.57 -6.89 17.91
N SER A 426 -20.47 -7.52 18.65
CA SER A 426 -20.17 -8.25 19.87
C SER A 426 -21.03 -9.51 19.97
N PHE A 427 -20.48 -10.53 20.62
CA PHE A 427 -21.21 -11.72 21.00
C PHE A 427 -21.36 -11.72 22.52
N VAL A 428 -22.60 -11.81 23.00
CA VAL A 428 -22.89 -12.00 24.43
C VAL A 428 -22.96 -13.49 24.69
N VAL A 429 -22.07 -14.00 25.53
CA VAL A 429 -22.07 -15.41 25.94
C VAL A 429 -22.65 -15.49 27.34
N LYS A 430 -23.79 -16.17 27.46
CA LYS A 430 -24.41 -16.52 28.75
C LYS A 430 -24.10 -17.98 29.04
N LEU A 431 -23.48 -18.25 30.18
CA LEU A 431 -23.23 -19.60 30.68
C LEU A 431 -24.09 -19.81 31.92
N ASP A 432 -25.07 -20.72 31.80
CA ASP A 432 -25.94 -21.12 32.90
C ASP A 432 -25.51 -22.50 33.41
N GLY A 433 -25.14 -22.59 34.68
CA GLY A 433 -24.79 -23.86 35.31
C GLY A 433 -25.87 -24.33 36.28
N HIS A 434 -26.27 -25.60 36.18
CA HIS A 434 -27.16 -26.24 37.16
C HIS A 434 -26.32 -27.16 38.05
N LYS A 435 -26.50 -27.06 39.37
CA LYS A 435 -25.99 -28.06 40.31
C LYS A 435 -27.14 -29.02 40.61
N GLY A 436 -26.86 -30.33 40.61
CA GLY A 436 -27.88 -31.37 40.70
C GLY A 436 -28.88 -31.22 41.85
N GLU A 437 -30.06 -31.80 41.58
CA GLU A 437 -31.27 -32.03 42.40
C GLU A 437 -32.07 -30.86 43.00
N ASP A 438 -31.60 -29.61 42.97
CA ASP A 438 -32.44 -28.46 43.32
C ASP A 438 -32.43 -27.37 42.22
N GLU A 439 -33.50 -27.31 41.43
CA GLU A 439 -33.74 -26.39 40.29
C GLU A 439 -33.78 -24.89 40.65
N SER A 440 -33.49 -24.50 41.89
CA SER A 440 -33.74 -23.14 42.38
C SER A 440 -32.50 -22.23 42.48
N THR A 441 -31.28 -22.75 42.26
CA THR A 441 -30.06 -21.92 42.35
C THR A 441 -29.42 -21.71 40.97
N THR A 442 -29.96 -20.76 40.21
CA THR A 442 -29.37 -20.26 38.97
C THR A 442 -28.27 -19.25 39.30
N TRP A 443 -27.03 -19.55 38.95
CA TRP A 443 -25.95 -18.57 38.91
C TRP A 443 -25.76 -18.15 37.46
N ALA A 444 -26.24 -16.95 37.14
CA ALA A 444 -26.06 -16.34 35.82
C ALA A 444 -24.73 -15.61 35.78
N SER A 445 -23.80 -16.07 34.94
CA SER A 445 -22.61 -15.29 34.58
C SER A 445 -22.81 -14.73 33.18
N GLU A 446 -23.06 -13.42 33.09
CA GLU A 446 -23.16 -12.71 31.82
C GLU A 446 -21.77 -12.16 31.45
N TYR A 447 -21.16 -12.75 30.42
CA TYR A 447 -19.90 -12.24 29.87
C TYR A 447 -20.22 -11.37 28.65
N ASN A 448 -20.16 -10.07 28.84
CA ASN A 448 -20.24 -9.10 27.74
C ASN A 448 -18.85 -8.94 27.11
N GLN A 449 -18.60 -9.56 25.96
CA GLN A 449 -17.47 -9.17 25.11
C GLN A 449 -17.89 -7.96 24.27
N GLN A 450 -17.65 -6.74 24.78
CA GLN A 450 -17.67 -5.53 23.96
C GLN A 450 -16.45 -5.44 23.05
#